data_AF-A0A963AYD9-F1
#
_entry.id   AF-A0A963AYD9-F1
#
_cell.length_a   1.000
_cell.length_b   1.000
_cell.length_c   1.000
_cell.angle_alpha   90.00
_cell.angle_beta   90.00
_cell.angle_gamma   90.00
#
_symmetry.space_group_name_H-M   'P 1'
#
loop_
_entity.id
_entity.type
_entity.pdbx_description
1 polymer ?
#
loop_
_entity_poly.entity_id
_entity_poly.type
_entity_poly.pdbx_seq_one_letter_code
_entity_poly.pdbx_strand_id
1 'polypeptide(L)'
;VSYEWQPDLVTSLRLRGETQDRIHGIDPKIYGPGLGANPDNYGGERVEIGFGINWMPAVANNLSLEVLVPIHQDRNGVQAEHEFSVALSWRTGFF
;
A
#
# COMPACT_ATOMS: atom_id res chain seq x y z
N VAL A 1 1.02 -14.98 -4.85
CA VAL A 1 0.72 -16.00 -5.87
C VAL A 1 0.01 -15.35 -7.04
N SER A 2 0.16 -15.88 -8.25
CA SER A 2 -0.49 -15.36 -9.45
C SER A 2 -0.98 -16.50 -10.32
N TYR A 3 -2.03 -16.22 -11.10
CA TYR A 3 -2.63 -17.15 -12.04
C TYR A 3 -2.88 -16.45 -13.37
N GLU A 4 -2.40 -17.06 -14.45
CA GLU A 4 -2.59 -16.62 -15.82
C GLU A 4 -3.81 -17.33 -16.41
N TRP A 5 -4.82 -16.57 -16.80
CA TRP A 5 -6.04 -17.10 -17.43
C TRP A 5 -5.89 -17.19 -18.94
N GLN A 6 -5.23 -16.17 -19.50
CA GLN A 6 -4.89 -16.00 -20.91
C GLN A 6 -3.52 -15.30 -20.96
N PRO A 7 -2.78 -15.37 -22.08
CA PRO A 7 -1.45 -14.75 -22.18
C PRO A 7 -1.42 -13.24 -21.89
N ASP A 8 -2.57 -12.57 -21.96
CA ASP A 8 -2.76 -11.16 -21.69
C ASP A 8 -3.48 -10.86 -20.36
N LEU A 9 -4.00 -11.87 -19.64
CA LEU A 9 -4.81 -11.68 -18.44
C LEU A 9 -4.31 -12.49 -17.25
N VAL A 10 -3.82 -11.78 -16.24
CA VAL A 10 -3.25 -12.35 -15.02
C VAL A 10 -3.97 -11.79 -13.80
N THR A 11 -4.28 -12.67 -12.85
CA THR A 11 -4.75 -12.28 -11.51
C THR A 11 -3.72 -12.65 -10.45
N SER A 12 -3.68 -11.90 -9.36
CA SER A 12 -2.72 -12.11 -8.28
C SER A 12 -3.35 -11.94 -6.91
N LEU A 13 -2.86 -12.72 -5.95
CA LEU A 13 -3.16 -12.61 -4.55
C LEU A 13 -1.84 -12.45 -3.79
N ARG A 14 -1.73 -11.42 -2.95
CA ARG A 14 -0.52 -11.12 -2.18
C ARG A 14 -0.83 -10.90 -0.71
N LEU A 15 0.13 -11.26 0.15
CA LEU A 15 0.16 -10.87 1.54
C LEU A 15 1.34 -9.91 1.71
N ARG A 16 1.12 -8.74 2.31
CA ARG A 16 2.14 -7.74 2.59
C ARG A 16 2.22 -7.53 4.09
N GLY A 17 3.41 -7.65 4.66
CA GLY A 17 3.72 -7.22 6.02
C GLY A 17 4.64 -6.01 5.97
N GLU A 18 4.38 -5.02 6.80
CA GLU A 18 5.17 -3.80 6.94
C GLU A 18 5.38 -3.53 8.43
N THR A 19 6.64 -3.29 8.80
CA THR A 19 7.01 -2.80 10.14
C THR A 19 7.76 -1.50 9.93
N GLN A 20 7.32 -0.46 10.63
CA GLN A 20 7.89 0.87 10.55
C GLN A 20 8.21 1.33 11.96
N ASP A 21 9.47 1.68 12.20
CA ASP A 21 9.88 2.25 13.48
C ASP A 21 9.34 3.68 13.63
N ARG A 22 9.31 4.16 14.88
CA ARG A 22 8.95 5.55 15.16
C ARG A 22 9.97 6.52 14.58
N ILE A 23 9.57 7.78 14.48
CA ILE A 23 10.50 8.84 14.11
C ILE A 23 11.47 9.08 15.28
N HIS A 24 12.77 9.02 14.99
CA HIS A 24 13.82 9.30 15.97
C HIS A 24 14.22 10.77 15.94
N GLY A 25 14.17 11.42 17.10
CA GLY A 25 14.43 12.86 17.25
C GLY A 25 13.16 13.71 17.11
N ILE A 26 13.29 15.00 17.36
CA ILE A 26 12.21 15.98 17.29
C ILE A 26 12.72 17.26 16.64
N ASP A 27 11.96 17.82 15.69
CA ASP A 27 12.25 19.15 15.15
C ASP A 27 11.73 20.21 16.13
N PRO A 28 12.57 21.09 16.68
CA PRO A 28 12.15 22.15 17.60
C PRO A 28 11.11 23.12 17.02
N LYS A 29 10.94 23.17 15.70
CA LYS A 29 9.92 23.98 15.02
C LYS A 29 8.58 23.27 14.86
N ILE A 30 8.53 21.95 15.10
CA ILE A 30 7.34 21.12 14.98
C ILE A 30 6.97 20.65 16.39
N TYR A 31 6.33 21.53 17.17
CA TYR A 31 5.92 21.27 18.55
C TYR A 31 4.49 21.76 18.80
N GLY A 32 3.82 21.20 19.83
CA GLY A 32 2.47 21.59 20.24
C GLY A 32 1.52 20.40 20.40
N PRO A 33 0.24 20.64 20.74
CA PRO A 33 -0.74 19.59 21.02
C PRO A 33 -1.27 18.89 19.76
N GLY A 34 -0.74 19.19 18.57
CA GLY A 34 -1.16 18.58 17.32
C GLY A 34 -0.79 17.10 17.26
N LEU A 35 -1.69 16.26 16.73
CA LEU A 35 -1.50 14.80 16.67
C LEU A 35 -0.23 14.40 15.91
N GLY A 36 0.16 15.15 14.86
CA GLY A 36 1.38 14.91 14.09
C GLY A 36 2.65 15.55 14.65
N ALA A 37 2.58 16.28 15.76
CA ALA A 37 3.76 16.93 16.35
C ALA A 37 4.59 15.98 17.22
N ASN A 38 4.01 14.87 17.70
CA ASN A 38 4.72 13.89 18.50
C ASN A 38 5.30 12.76 17.60
N PRO A 39 6.64 12.64 17.50
CA PRO A 39 7.33 11.55 16.77
C PRO A 39 6.91 10.14 17.21
N ASP A 40 6.49 9.97 18.47
CA ASP A 40 6.04 8.68 19.01
C ASP A 40 4.69 8.23 18.45
N ASN A 41 3.95 9.11 17.76
CA ASN A 41 2.71 8.77 17.07
C ASN A 41 2.95 8.23 15.65
N TYR A 42 4.18 7.89 15.27
CA TYR A 42 4.52 7.40 13.94
C TYR A 42 5.11 5.99 14.00
N GLY A 43 4.99 5.25 12.91
CA GLY A 43 5.38 3.85 12.82
C GLY A 43 4.27 2.89 13.22
N GLY A 44 4.63 1.64 13.47
CA GLY A 44 3.73 0.53 13.76
C GLY A 44 3.91 -0.63 12.78
N GLU A 45 2.97 -1.57 12.84
CA GLU A 45 2.97 -2.78 12.04
C GLU A 45 1.66 -2.92 11.27
N ARG A 46 1.73 -3.37 10.02
CA ARG A 46 0.55 -3.60 9.20
C ARG A 46 0.71 -4.83 8.35
N VAL A 47 -0.32 -5.67 8.36
CA VAL A 47 -0.44 -6.82 7.46
C VAL A 47 -1.66 -6.62 6.57
N GLU A 48 -1.47 -6.70 5.26
CA GLU A 48 -2.49 -6.48 4.24
C GLU A 48 -2.60 -7.70 3.34
N ILE A 49 -3.83 -8.03 2.97
CA ILE A 49 -4.11 -8.92 1.86
C ILE A 49 -4.44 -8.09 0.62
N GLY A 50 -3.87 -8.45 -0.52
CA GLY A 50 -4.08 -7.75 -1.77
C GLY A 50 -4.56 -8.68 -2.87
N PHE A 51 -5.52 -8.21 -3.67
CA PHE A 51 -5.96 -8.85 -4.89
C PHE A 51 -5.71 -7.89 -6.07
N GLY A 52 -5.09 -8.41 -7.13
CA GLY A 52 -4.72 -7.62 -8.29
C GLY A 52 -5.13 -8.31 -9.59
N ILE A 53 -5.52 -7.50 -10.58
CA ILE A 53 -5.77 -7.90 -11.96
C ILE A 53 -4.80 -7.12 -12.84
N ASN A 54 -4.13 -7.80 -13.74
CA ASN A 54 -3.28 -7.22 -14.77
C ASN A 54 -3.78 -7.71 -16.13
N TRP A 55 -4.07 -6.78 -17.03
CA TRP A 55 -4.58 -7.05 -18.35
C TRP A 55 -3.81 -6.26 -19.41
N MET A 56 -3.35 -6.96 -20.45
CA MET A 56 -2.58 -6.39 -21.56
C MET A 56 -3.34 -6.53 -22.90
N PRO A 57 -4.41 -5.76 -23.12
CA PRO A 57 -5.29 -5.92 -24.29
C PRO A 57 -4.61 -5.66 -25.65
N ALA A 58 -3.49 -4.94 -25.65
CA ALA A 58 -2.67 -4.71 -26.83
C ALA A 58 -1.20 -4.82 -26.46
N VAL A 59 -0.34 -5.09 -27.44
CA VAL A 59 1.10 -5.22 -27.24
C VAL A 59 1.63 -3.98 -26.52
N ALA A 60 2.28 -4.21 -25.39
CA ALA A 60 2.84 -3.18 -24.52
C ALA A 60 1.84 -2.18 -23.92
N ASN A 61 0.53 -2.46 -23.92
CA ASN A 61 -0.47 -1.63 -23.28
C ASN A 61 -1.08 -2.38 -22.10
N ASN A 62 -0.68 -2.03 -20.88
CA ASN A 62 -1.03 -2.77 -19.66
C ASN A 62 -1.91 -1.93 -18.75
N LEU A 63 -3.07 -2.47 -18.39
CA LEU A 63 -3.97 -1.95 -17.37
C LEU A 63 -3.90 -2.86 -16.15
N SER A 64 -3.74 -2.29 -14.97
CA SER A 64 -3.82 -3.06 -13.72
C SER A 64 -4.71 -2.38 -12.70
N LEU A 65 -5.51 -3.19 -12.02
CA LEU A 65 -6.32 -2.80 -10.87
C LEU A 65 -5.85 -3.59 -9.65
N GLU A 66 -5.66 -2.93 -8.53
CA GLU A 66 -5.23 -3.56 -7.29
C GLU A 66 -6.06 -3.06 -6.11
N VAL A 67 -6.50 -4.00 -5.28
CA VAL A 67 -7.21 -3.74 -4.03
C VAL A 67 -6.42 -4.35 -2.88
N LEU A 68 -6.17 -3.57 -1.85
CA LEU A 68 -5.48 -3.95 -0.62
C LEU A 68 -6.41 -3.72 0.56
N VAL A 69 -6.49 -4.70 1.46
CA VAL A 69 -7.27 -4.60 2.70
C VAL A 69 -6.37 -5.02 3.86
N PRO A 70 -6.16 -4.16 4.87
CA PRO A 70 -5.47 -4.53 6.09
C PRO A 70 -6.25 -5.59 6.86
N ILE A 71 -5.58 -6.70 7.19
CA ILE A 71 -6.13 -7.76 8.05
C ILE A 71 -5.63 -7.63 9.49
N HIS A 72 -4.53 -6.91 9.68
CA HIS A 72 -3.98 -6.58 10.99
C HIS A 72 -3.29 -5.22 10.91
N GLN A 73 -3.48 -4.39 11.93
CA GLN A 73 -2.83 -3.10 12.04
C GLN A 73 -2.56 -2.76 13.51
N ASP A 74 -1.28 -2.68 13.88
CA ASP A 74 -0.82 -2.09 15.13
C ASP A 74 -0.26 -0.70 14.82
N ARG A 75 -0.79 0.33 15.47
CA ARG A 75 -0.49 1.73 15.17
C ARG A 75 0.07 2.38 16.42
N ASN A 76 1.13 3.16 16.23
CA ASN A 76 1.65 3.96 17.33
C ASN A 76 0.74 5.16 17.59
N GLY A 77 0.13 5.21 18.78
CA GLY A 77 -0.62 6.37 19.27
C GLY A 77 -1.92 6.65 18.52
N VAL A 78 -2.07 7.89 18.03
CA VAL A 78 -3.34 8.48 17.54
C VAL A 78 -3.47 8.50 16.01
N GLN A 79 -2.80 7.58 15.31
CA GLN A 79 -2.86 7.50 13.85
C GLN A 79 -4.23 7.05 13.34
N ALA A 80 -4.65 7.61 12.21
CA ALA A 80 -5.85 7.18 11.50
C ALA A 80 -5.73 5.72 11.03
N GLU A 81 -6.86 5.02 11.01
CA GLU A 81 -6.90 3.64 10.56
C GLU A 81 -6.82 3.58 9.05
N HIS A 82 -6.19 2.53 8.53
CA HIS A 82 -6.19 2.29 7.10
C HIS A 82 -7.27 1.26 6.78
N GLU A 83 -8.34 1.66 6.09
CA GLU A 83 -9.46 0.74 5.82
C GLU A 83 -9.19 -0.13 4.60
N PHE A 84 -8.83 0.48 3.46
CA PHE A 84 -8.48 -0.21 2.24
C PHE A 84 -7.72 0.74 1.30
N SER A 85 -7.07 0.18 0.29
CA SER A 85 -6.46 0.93 -0.81
C SER A 85 -6.89 0.35 -2.14
N VAL A 86 -7.20 1.22 -3.10
CA VAL A 86 -7.45 0.85 -4.49
C VAL A 86 -6.49 1.62 -5.38
N ALA A 87 -5.80 0.91 -6.27
CA ALA A 87 -4.91 1.50 -7.25
C ALA A 87 -5.30 1.06 -8.65
N LEU A 88 -5.44 2.03 -9.56
CA LEU A 88 -5.56 1.80 -10.98
C LEU A 88 -4.27 2.30 -11.64
N SER A 89 -3.68 1.48 -12.50
CA SER A 89 -2.48 1.85 -13.25
C SER A 89 -2.65 1.54 -14.73
N TRP A 90 -2.09 2.42 -15.54
CA TRP A 90 -1.99 2.23 -16.98
C TRP A 90 -0.54 2.46 -17.40
N ARG A 91 0.02 1.51 -18.14
CA ARG A 91 1.39 1.57 -18.63
C ARG A 91 1.42 1.27 -20.12
N THR A 92 2.06 2.14 -20.88
CA THR A 92 2.39 1.89 -22.28
C THR A 92 3.90 1.74 -22.42
N GLY A 93 4.35 0.68 -23.09
CA GLY A 93 5.74 0.54 -23.52
C GLY A 93 5.95 1.16 -24.89
N PHE A 94 7.19 1.59 -25.14
CA PHE A 94 7.68 2.03 -26.45
C PHE A 94 8.86 1.14 -26.84
N PHE A 95 8.92 0.78 -28.12
CA PHE A 95 9.97 -0.04 -28.72
C PHE A 95 10.71 0.77 -29.77
#